data_AF-A0A7S2IZF5-F1
#
_entry.id   AF-A0A7S2IZF5-F1
#
_cell.length_a   1.000
_cell.length_b   1.000
_cell.length_c   1.000
_cell.angle_alpha   90.00
_cell.angle_beta   90.00
_cell.angle_gamma   90.00
#
_symmetry.space_group_name_H-M   'P 1'
#
loop_
_entity.id
_entity.type
_entity.pdbx_description
1 polymer ?
#
loop_
_entity_poly.entity_id
_entity_poly.type
_entity_poly.pdbx_seq_one_letter_code
_entity_poly.pdbx_strand_id
1 'polypeptide(L)'
;RNLAFGVGIAAAAAALYWYRWCRSVPAAAKRRQCRGIIFDLDDTLVPTSRIDRAAMKKAATRAISLRSKCSDRAAAACATRFAALLKAEPFPPVDSEHNVPSWRSLLWARALDGEASSRPAKITRGAKLAFKTWSTERLEQFRFDDATIALMRRLQTAGYKIGVLTNGHK
;
A
#
# COMPACT_ATOMS: atom_id res chain seq x y z
N ARG A 1 -21.81 14.20 -40.37
CA ARG A 1 -22.57 14.93 -39.33
C ARG A 1 -23.82 14.12 -39.02
N ASN A 2 -23.85 13.32 -37.95
CA ASN A 2 -25.06 12.76 -37.30
C ASN A 2 -24.67 11.73 -36.22
N LEU A 3 -24.00 12.17 -35.15
CA LEU A 3 -23.74 11.33 -33.96
C LEU A 3 -23.96 12.07 -32.62
N ALA A 4 -24.54 13.28 -32.65
CA ALA A 4 -24.68 14.11 -31.44
C ALA A 4 -26.05 13.99 -30.73
N PHE A 5 -27.01 13.24 -31.27
CA PHE A 5 -28.39 13.20 -30.72
C PHE A 5 -28.67 12.03 -29.76
N GLY A 6 -27.78 11.03 -29.66
CA GLY A 6 -28.05 9.81 -28.86
C GLY A 6 -27.66 9.87 -27.38
N VAL A 7 -26.69 10.73 -27.01
CA VAL A 7 -26.09 10.72 -25.65
C VAL A 7 -26.92 11.53 -24.64
N GLY A 8 -27.67 12.54 -25.09
CA GLY A 8 -28.46 13.41 -24.21
C GLY A 8 -29.66 12.73 -23.57
N ILE A 9 -30.29 11.78 -24.28
CA ILE A 9 -31.53 11.12 -23.81
C ILE A 9 -31.21 10.10 -22.70
N ALA A 10 -30.11 9.36 -22.81
CA ALA A 10 -29.70 8.38 -21.81
C ALA A 10 -29.29 9.04 -20.48
N ALA A 11 -28.57 10.16 -20.54
CA ALA A 11 -28.17 10.92 -19.34
C ALA A 11 -29.39 11.56 -18.63
N ALA A 12 -30.35 12.09 -19.41
CA ALA A 12 -31.58 12.65 -18.87
C ALA A 12 -32.48 11.58 -18.23
N ALA A 13 -32.57 10.39 -18.83
CA ALA A 13 -33.32 9.27 -18.28
C ALA A 13 -32.71 8.73 -16.99
N ALA A 14 -31.37 8.65 -16.90
CA ALA A 14 -30.67 8.25 -15.69
C ALA A 14 -30.85 9.26 -14.55
N ALA A 15 -30.82 10.56 -14.85
CA ALA A 15 -31.06 11.62 -13.87
C ALA A 15 -32.51 11.60 -13.35
N LEU A 16 -33.50 11.38 -14.23
CA LEU A 16 -34.91 11.24 -13.85
C LEU A 16 -35.18 9.98 -13.02
N TYR A 17 -34.51 8.87 -13.35
CA TYR A 17 -34.61 7.62 -12.59
C TYR A 17 -33.99 7.77 -11.20
N TRP A 18 -32.81 8.40 -11.09
CA TRP A 18 -32.18 8.73 -9.82
C TRP A 18 -33.05 9.66 -8.98
N TYR A 19 -33.62 10.71 -9.58
CA TYR A 19 -34.52 11.65 -8.91
C TYR A 19 -35.80 10.98 -8.39
N ARG A 20 -36.40 10.08 -9.18
CA ARG A 20 -37.58 9.29 -8.76
C ARG A 20 -37.23 8.31 -7.64
N TRP A 21 -36.09 7.62 -7.70
CA TRP A 21 -35.63 6.73 -6.64
C TRP A 21 -35.45 7.50 -5.32
N CYS A 22 -34.79 8.67 -5.36
CA CYS A 22 -34.59 9.49 -4.16
C CYS A 22 -35.92 9.93 -3.51
N ARG A 23 -36.98 10.12 -4.31
CA ARG A 23 -38.32 10.49 -3.83
C ARG A 23 -39.22 9.31 -3.46
N SER A 24 -38.95 8.11 -3.96
CA SER A 24 -39.72 6.91 -3.64
C SER A 24 -39.24 6.20 -2.37
N VAL A 25 -38.18 6.68 -1.72
CA VAL A 25 -37.82 6.20 -0.38
C VAL A 25 -38.79 6.82 0.63
N PRO A 26 -39.63 6.03 1.32
CA PRO A 26 -40.59 6.55 2.28
C PRO A 26 -39.90 7.40 3.35
N ALA A 27 -40.43 8.59 3.63
CA ALA A 27 -39.91 9.55 4.60
C ALA A 27 -40.05 9.11 6.09
N ALA A 28 -40.29 7.83 6.37
CA ALA A 28 -40.74 7.36 7.69
C ALA A 28 -39.82 6.33 8.38
N ALA A 29 -38.61 6.09 7.87
CA ALA A 29 -37.56 5.52 8.71
C ALA A 29 -36.68 6.68 9.19
N LYS A 30 -36.63 6.94 10.50
CA LYS A 30 -35.60 7.80 11.12
C LYS A 30 -34.25 7.30 10.58
N ARG A 31 -33.72 7.95 9.53
CA ARG A 31 -32.43 7.56 8.96
C ARG A 31 -31.44 7.71 10.10
N ARG A 32 -30.91 6.59 10.59
CA ARG A 32 -29.90 6.62 11.64
C ARG A 32 -28.76 7.47 11.10
N GLN A 33 -28.59 8.66 11.67
CA GLN A 33 -27.54 9.58 11.25
C GLN A 33 -26.21 8.87 11.47
N CYS A 34 -25.36 8.83 10.44
CA CYS A 34 -24.00 8.35 10.60
C CYS A 34 -23.30 9.21 11.67
N ARG A 35 -22.78 8.56 12.71
CA ARG A 35 -22.06 9.22 13.81
C ARG A 35 -20.57 8.91 13.82
N GLY A 36 -20.13 7.94 13.03
CA GLY A 36 -18.77 7.43 13.04
C GLY A 36 -18.31 6.99 11.67
N ILE A 37 -17.04 7.27 11.37
CA ILE A 37 -16.37 6.87 10.13
C ILE A 37 -15.11 6.10 10.53
N ILE A 38 -14.97 4.89 9.99
CA ILE A 38 -13.77 4.07 10.17
C ILE A 38 -13.03 4.08 8.83
N PHE A 39 -11.78 4.51 8.85
CA PHE A 39 -10.90 4.46 7.70
C PHE A 39 -9.98 3.24 7.79
N ASP A 40 -9.78 2.60 6.66
CA ASP A 40 -8.57 1.78 6.47
C ASP A 40 -7.34 2.70 6.38
N LEU A 41 -6.15 2.15 6.60
CA LEU A 41 -4.90 2.92 6.62
C LEU A 41 -4.13 2.79 5.32
N ASP A 42 -3.77 1.56 4.97
CA ASP A 42 -2.88 1.22 3.86
C ASP A 42 -3.58 1.48 2.52
N ASP A 43 -2.95 2.29 1.65
CA ASP A 43 -3.47 2.76 0.37
C ASP A 43 -4.85 3.47 0.43
N THR A 44 -5.37 3.75 1.62
CA THR A 44 -6.58 4.56 1.85
C THR A 44 -6.22 5.94 2.39
N LEU A 45 -5.50 6.01 3.51
CA LEU A 45 -5.04 7.28 4.12
C LEU A 45 -3.58 7.58 3.81
N VAL A 46 -2.78 6.55 3.58
CA VAL A 46 -1.35 6.66 3.27
C VAL A 46 -1.08 5.83 2.02
N PRO A 47 -0.38 6.35 0.99
CA PRO A 47 -0.11 5.62 -0.24
C PRO A 47 1.04 4.60 -0.06
N THR A 48 0.83 3.61 0.81
CA THR A 48 1.85 2.68 1.29
C THR A 48 2.43 1.83 0.16
N SER A 49 1.66 1.41 -0.83
CA SER A 49 2.17 0.69 -2.01
C SER A 49 3.17 1.53 -2.82
N ARG A 50 2.92 2.84 -2.97
CA ARG A 50 3.83 3.75 -3.68
C ARG A 50 5.12 3.95 -2.89
N ILE A 51 4.98 4.19 -1.58
CA ILE A 51 6.10 4.38 -0.66
C ILE A 51 6.99 3.14 -0.64
N ASP A 52 6.39 1.95 -0.47
CA ASP A 52 7.13 0.69 -0.40
C ASP A 52 7.88 0.41 -1.71
N ARG A 53 7.25 0.63 -2.87
CA ARG A 53 7.92 0.46 -4.17
C ARG A 53 9.15 1.36 -4.31
N ALA A 54 9.04 2.63 -3.89
CA ALA A 54 10.16 3.57 -3.93
C ALA A 54 11.28 3.16 -2.96
N ALA A 55 10.92 2.79 -1.73
CA ALA A 55 11.86 2.35 -0.71
C ALA A 55 12.60 1.05 -1.11
N MET A 56 11.88 0.07 -1.69
CA MET A 56 12.48 -1.17 -2.20
C MET A 56 13.48 -0.91 -3.32
N LYS A 57 13.15 -0.03 -4.27
CA LYS A 57 14.07 0.35 -5.36
C LYS A 57 15.35 0.96 -4.79
N LYS A 58 15.24 1.91 -3.86
CA LYS A 58 16.40 2.55 -3.21
C LYS A 58 17.25 1.56 -2.41
N ALA A 59 16.62 0.66 -1.67
CA ALA A 59 17.28 -0.40 -0.92
C ALA A 59 18.06 -1.36 -1.84
N ALA A 60 17.45 -1.80 -2.94
CA ALA A 60 18.09 -2.67 -3.91
C ALA A 60 19.31 -2.01 -4.57
N THR A 61 19.20 -0.75 -5.01
CA THR A 61 20.32 0.02 -5.56
C THR A 61 21.50 0.07 -4.59
N ARG A 62 21.25 0.40 -3.31
CA ARG A 62 22.30 0.47 -2.28
C ARG A 62 22.94 -0.86 -1.95
N ALA A 63 22.18 -1.95 -1.96
CA ALA A 63 22.71 -3.27 -1.65
C ALA A 63 23.54 -3.84 -2.79
N ILE A 64 23.14 -3.63 -4.04
CA ILE A 64 23.86 -4.11 -5.23
C ILE A 64 25.16 -3.32 -5.44
N SER A 65 25.18 -2.02 -5.14
CA SER A 65 26.40 -1.21 -5.24
C SER A 65 27.53 -1.69 -4.32
N LEU A 66 27.25 -2.56 -3.33
CA LEU A 66 28.28 -3.21 -2.50
C LEU A 66 28.90 -4.45 -3.15
N ARG A 67 28.23 -5.07 -4.14
CA ARG A 67 28.67 -6.35 -4.75
C ARG A 67 29.34 -6.13 -6.12
N SER A 68 28.89 -5.17 -6.89
CA SER A 68 29.36 -4.94 -8.28
C SER A 68 29.05 -3.52 -8.74
N LYS A 69 29.43 -3.19 -9.99
CA LYS A 69 28.85 -2.02 -10.67
C LYS A 69 27.32 -2.16 -10.67
N CYS A 70 26.65 -1.20 -10.04
CA CYS A 70 25.20 -1.19 -9.94
C CYS A 70 24.60 -0.92 -11.33
N SER A 71 23.72 -1.80 -11.79
CA SER A 71 22.85 -1.53 -12.94
C SER A 71 21.42 -1.33 -12.47
N ASP A 72 20.71 -0.36 -13.05
CA ASP A 72 19.32 -0.08 -12.71
C ASP A 72 18.41 -1.30 -12.95
N ARG A 73 18.73 -2.09 -13.98
CA ARG A 73 18.03 -3.35 -14.28
C ARG A 73 18.20 -4.37 -13.16
N ALA A 74 19.41 -4.53 -12.60
CA ALA A 74 19.65 -5.46 -11.50
C ALA A 74 18.93 -4.99 -10.21
N ALA A 75 18.95 -3.68 -9.93
CA ALA A 75 18.24 -3.11 -8.79
C ALA A 75 16.72 -3.30 -8.91
N ALA A 76 16.15 -3.05 -10.09
CA ALA A 76 14.73 -3.28 -10.36
C ALA A 76 14.36 -4.76 -10.18
N ALA A 77 15.15 -5.68 -10.75
CA ALA A 77 14.90 -7.13 -10.61
C ALA A 77 14.97 -7.58 -9.15
N CYS A 78 15.96 -7.11 -8.38
CA CYS A 78 16.05 -7.41 -6.96
C CYS A 78 14.86 -6.87 -6.16
N ALA A 79 14.42 -5.64 -6.43
CA ALA A 79 13.26 -5.06 -5.77
C ALA A 79 11.97 -5.85 -6.08
N THR A 80 11.77 -6.24 -7.33
CA THR A 80 10.64 -7.09 -7.76
C THR A 80 10.65 -8.44 -7.05
N ARG A 81 11.81 -9.11 -6.99
CA ARG A 81 11.94 -10.39 -6.27
C ARG A 81 11.65 -10.25 -4.78
N PHE A 82 12.18 -9.21 -4.13
CA PHE A 82 11.88 -8.96 -2.73
C PHE A 82 10.38 -8.73 -2.50
N ALA A 83 9.72 -7.95 -3.36
CA ALA A 83 8.27 -7.71 -3.27
C ALA A 83 7.46 -9.01 -3.39
N ALA A 84 7.85 -9.89 -4.33
CA ALA A 84 7.20 -11.20 -4.50
C ALA A 84 7.40 -12.09 -3.26
N LEU A 85 8.63 -12.17 -2.73
CA LEU A 85 8.96 -12.92 -1.52
C LEU A 85 8.20 -12.39 -0.30
N LEU A 86 8.16 -11.07 -0.13
CA LEU A 86 7.44 -10.41 0.96
C LEU A 86 5.94 -10.71 0.91
N LYS A 87 5.35 -10.75 -0.29
CA LYS A 87 3.94 -11.09 -0.48
C LYS A 87 3.65 -12.56 -0.18
N ALA A 88 4.52 -13.47 -0.62
CA ALA A 88 4.35 -14.90 -0.41
C ALA A 88 4.61 -15.31 1.05
N GLU A 89 5.60 -14.68 1.68
CA GLU A 89 6.11 -15.03 3.01
C GLU A 89 6.18 -13.79 3.91
N PRO A 90 5.01 -13.18 4.23
CA PRO A 90 4.95 -11.92 4.95
C PRO A 90 5.42 -12.04 6.39
N PHE A 91 5.55 -13.22 6.98
CA PHE A 91 6.03 -13.40 8.35
C PHE A 91 6.97 -14.60 8.42
N PRO A 92 7.90 -14.63 9.40
CA PRO A 92 8.63 -15.86 9.67
C PRO A 92 7.64 -17.00 10.00
N PRO A 93 7.94 -18.25 9.58
CA PRO A 93 7.21 -19.42 10.06
C PRO A 93 7.17 -19.47 11.59
N VAL A 94 6.15 -20.12 12.17
CA VAL A 94 5.99 -20.21 13.63
C VAL A 94 7.22 -20.81 14.32
N ASP A 95 7.84 -21.82 13.71
CA ASP A 95 9.00 -22.54 14.26
C ASP A 95 10.35 -21.95 13.83
N SER A 96 10.34 -20.74 13.25
CA SER A 96 11.57 -20.08 12.78
C SER A 96 12.30 -19.37 13.92
N GLU A 97 13.62 -19.54 13.98
CA GLU A 97 14.49 -18.78 14.89
C GLU A 97 14.59 -17.29 14.52
N HIS A 98 14.09 -16.90 13.35
CA HIS A 98 14.11 -15.51 12.87
C HIS A 98 12.94 -14.68 13.38
N ASN A 99 13.24 -13.58 14.09
CA ASN A 99 12.31 -12.48 14.29
C ASN A 99 12.01 -11.72 12.98
N VAL A 100 10.99 -10.86 12.96
CA VAL A 100 10.58 -10.12 11.73
C VAL A 100 11.75 -9.37 11.06
N PRO A 101 12.58 -8.56 11.75
CA PRO A 101 13.73 -7.89 11.11
C PRO A 101 14.74 -8.86 10.46
N SER A 102 15.08 -9.95 11.13
CA SER A 102 16.00 -10.96 10.59
C SER A 102 15.39 -11.73 9.44
N TRP A 103 14.09 -12.05 9.51
CA TRP A 103 13.32 -12.66 8.42
C TRP A 103 13.32 -11.77 7.18
N ARG A 104 13.02 -10.48 7.31
CA ARG A 104 13.07 -9.52 6.19
C ARG A 104 14.46 -9.41 5.60
N SER A 105 15.50 -9.44 6.44
CA SER A 105 16.88 -9.47 5.97
C SER A 105 17.20 -10.76 5.19
N LEU A 106 16.65 -11.91 5.59
CA LEU A 106 16.78 -13.17 4.84
C LEU A 106 16.06 -13.10 3.48
N LEU A 107 14.86 -12.53 3.43
CA LEU A 107 14.17 -12.31 2.15
C LEU A 107 14.97 -11.40 1.20
N TRP A 108 15.63 -10.37 1.73
CA TRP A 108 16.56 -9.54 0.94
C TRP A 108 17.78 -10.34 0.46
N ALA A 109 18.33 -11.23 1.27
CA ALA A 109 19.43 -12.10 0.85
C ALA A 109 19.01 -12.98 -0.33
N ARG A 110 17.84 -13.62 -0.24
CA ARG A 110 17.24 -14.41 -1.33
C ARG A 110 17.03 -13.57 -2.59
N ALA A 111 16.50 -12.36 -2.45
CA ALA A 111 16.26 -11.46 -3.59
C ALA A 111 17.57 -11.01 -4.27
N LEU A 112 18.64 -10.82 -3.51
CA LEU A 112 19.97 -10.43 -4.00
C LEU A 112 20.69 -11.60 -4.68
N ASP A 113 20.53 -12.82 -4.17
CA ASP A 113 21.18 -14.02 -4.73
C ASP A 113 20.46 -14.52 -5.99
N GLY A 114 19.16 -14.22 -6.12
CA GLY A 114 18.35 -14.57 -7.28
C GLY A 114 17.92 -16.04 -7.31
N GLU A 115 17.18 -16.43 -8.34
CA GLU A 115 16.57 -17.78 -8.46
C GLU A 115 17.58 -18.89 -8.78
N ALA A 116 18.78 -18.56 -9.24
CA ALA A 116 19.79 -19.52 -9.67
C ALA A 116 20.70 -20.04 -8.53
N SER A 117 20.54 -19.56 -7.29
CA SER A 117 21.39 -20.00 -6.18
C SER A 117 20.88 -21.32 -5.61
N SER A 118 21.63 -22.41 -5.85
CA SER A 118 21.41 -23.72 -5.23
C SER A 118 21.77 -23.77 -3.74
N ARG A 119 22.34 -22.69 -3.20
CA ARG A 119 22.75 -22.59 -1.79
C ARG A 119 21.68 -21.90 -0.95
N PRO A 120 21.47 -22.35 0.31
CA PRO A 120 20.64 -21.62 1.26
C PRO A 120 21.13 -20.17 1.39
N ALA A 121 20.22 -19.21 1.22
CA ALA A 121 20.55 -17.80 1.36
C ALA A 121 21.02 -17.53 2.79
N LYS A 122 22.12 -16.79 2.94
CA LYS A 122 22.65 -16.35 4.24
C LYS A 122 22.51 -14.83 4.34
N ILE A 123 22.18 -14.33 5.53
CA ILE A 123 22.05 -12.88 5.75
C ILE A 123 23.41 -12.21 5.57
N THR A 124 23.62 -11.56 4.41
CA THR A 124 24.85 -10.82 4.10
C THR A 124 24.80 -9.38 4.59
N ARG A 125 25.95 -8.68 4.62
CA ARG A 125 26.01 -7.23 4.87
C ARG A 125 25.09 -6.44 3.92
N GLY A 126 25.08 -6.81 2.63
CA GLY A 126 24.17 -6.22 1.65
C GLY A 126 22.69 -6.39 1.98
N ALA A 127 22.28 -7.57 2.46
CA ALA A 127 20.89 -7.85 2.83
C ALA A 127 20.45 -7.05 4.07
N LYS A 128 21.32 -6.94 5.09
CA LYS A 128 21.08 -6.08 6.27
C LYS A 128 20.96 -4.61 5.86
N LEU A 129 21.81 -4.14 4.95
CA LEU A 129 21.74 -2.77 4.43
C LEU A 129 20.45 -2.52 3.64
N ALA A 130 20.03 -3.48 2.81
CA ALA A 130 18.79 -3.40 2.06
C ALA A 130 17.59 -3.27 3.02
N PHE A 131 17.50 -4.17 4.01
CA PHE A 131 16.43 -4.13 5.01
C PHE A 131 16.41 -2.81 5.77
N LYS A 132 17.56 -2.36 6.30
CA LYS A 132 17.65 -1.09 7.02
C LYS A 132 17.20 0.08 6.15
N THR A 133 17.68 0.13 4.90
CA THR A 133 17.31 1.20 3.96
C THR A 133 15.82 1.17 3.67
N TRP A 134 15.26 0.03 3.28
CA TRP A 134 13.83 -0.08 2.98
C TRP A 134 12.96 0.29 4.20
N SER A 135 13.30 -0.22 5.38
CA SER A 135 12.55 0.04 6.61
C SER A 135 12.60 1.51 7.04
N THR A 136 13.74 2.18 6.92
CA THR A 136 13.86 3.61 7.25
C THR A 136 13.07 4.44 6.24
N GLU A 137 13.29 4.23 4.95
CA GLU A 137 12.70 5.05 3.89
C GLU A 137 11.18 4.93 3.83
N ARG A 138 10.64 3.73 4.06
CA ARG A 138 9.18 3.53 4.07
C ARG A 138 8.53 4.25 5.25
N LEU A 139 9.18 4.26 6.42
CA LEU A 139 8.65 4.88 7.64
C LEU A 139 8.76 6.41 7.59
N GLU A 140 9.85 6.95 7.05
CA GLU A 140 10.03 8.40 6.87
C GLU A 140 8.98 9.00 5.93
N GLN A 141 8.52 8.23 4.95
CA GLN A 141 7.49 8.64 4.00
C GLN A 141 6.07 8.27 4.46
N PHE A 142 5.92 7.49 5.53
CA PHE A 142 4.62 7.08 6.07
C PHE A 142 3.96 8.25 6.78
N ARG A 143 3.24 9.07 6.02
CA ARG A 143 2.54 10.26 6.52
C ARG A 143 1.28 10.53 5.73
N PHE A 144 0.29 11.14 6.38
CA PHE A 144 -0.89 11.69 5.71
C PHE A 144 -0.47 12.90 4.88
N ASP A 145 -1.09 13.06 3.71
CA ASP A 145 -0.97 14.29 2.94
C ASP A 145 -1.89 15.39 3.49
N ASP A 146 -1.66 16.63 3.05
CA ASP A 146 -2.41 17.79 3.54
C ASP A 146 -3.90 17.68 3.24
N ALA A 147 -4.27 17.06 2.11
CA ALA A 147 -5.66 16.85 1.72
C ALA A 147 -6.38 15.88 2.66
N THR A 148 -5.70 14.78 3.04
CA THR A 148 -6.20 13.78 3.99
C THR A 148 -6.37 14.41 5.37
N ILE A 149 -5.39 15.19 5.84
CA ILE A 149 -5.48 15.92 7.11
C ILE A 149 -6.65 16.91 7.08
N ALA A 150 -6.81 17.67 6.00
CA ALA A 150 -7.91 18.62 5.85
C ALA A 150 -9.28 17.92 5.84
N LEU A 151 -9.40 16.78 5.16
CA LEU A 151 -10.62 15.96 5.16
C LEU A 151 -10.96 15.46 6.57
N MET A 152 -9.99 14.89 7.28
CA MET A 152 -10.17 14.40 8.64
C MET A 152 -10.65 15.52 9.58
N ARG A 153 -10.02 16.71 9.50
CA ARG A 153 -10.44 17.88 10.28
C ARG A 153 -11.86 18.29 9.96
N ARG A 154 -12.24 18.38 8.68
CA ARG A 154 -13.61 18.73 8.26
C ARG A 154 -14.65 17.75 8.81
N LEU A 155 -14.35 16.45 8.79
CA LEU A 155 -15.23 15.41 9.33
C LEU A 155 -15.36 15.53 10.85
N GLN A 156 -14.26 15.79 11.57
CA GLN A 156 -14.30 16.03 13.01
C GLN A 156 -15.12 17.27 13.37
N THR A 157 -14.91 18.40 12.66
CA THR A 157 -15.67 19.64 12.87
C THR A 157 -17.17 19.45 12.59
N ALA A 158 -17.53 18.58 11.64
CA ALA A 158 -18.92 18.22 11.36
C ALA A 158 -19.54 17.26 12.40
N GLY A 159 -18.81 16.88 13.45
CA GLY A 159 -19.29 16.07 14.56
C GLY A 159 -19.20 14.55 14.35
N TYR A 160 -18.45 14.08 13.35
CA TYR A 160 -18.19 12.64 13.17
C TYR A 160 -17.09 12.15 14.11
N LYS A 161 -17.30 10.99 14.74
CA LYS A 161 -16.22 10.23 15.38
C LYS A 161 -15.39 9.55 14.30
N ILE A 162 -14.07 9.65 14.36
CA ILE A 162 -13.17 9.03 13.39
C ILE A 162 -12.36 7.93 14.07
N GLY A 163 -12.30 6.76 13.45
CA GLY A 163 -11.43 5.66 13.82
C GLY A 163 -10.58 5.19 12.64
N VAL A 164 -9.48 4.51 12.93
CA VAL A 164 -8.66 3.80 11.94
C VAL A 164 -8.69 2.32 12.28
N LEU A 165 -8.92 1.48 11.27
CA LEU A 165 -8.88 0.04 11.36
C LEU A 165 -7.93 -0.48 10.28
N THR A 166 -6.78 -1.00 10.68
CA THR A 166 -5.78 -1.59 9.77
C THR A 166 -5.56 -3.05 10.12
N ASN A 167 -5.24 -3.86 9.11
CA ASN A 167 -4.81 -5.24 9.31
C ASN A 167 -3.37 -5.25 9.84
N GLY A 168 -3.23 -5.22 11.16
CA GLY A 168 -1.95 -5.46 11.85
C GLY A 168 -1.74 -6.95 12.16
N HIS A 169 -0.49 -7.39 12.15
CA HIS A 169 -0.13 -8.68 12.73
C HIS A 169 0.12 -8.52 14.25
N LYS A 170 -0.26 -9.54 15.04
CA LYS A 170 -0.06 -9.57 16.49
C LYS A 170 1.38 -9.92 16.87
#